data_AF-A0A7J4TIL9-F1
#
_entry.id   AF-A0A7J4TIL9-F1
#
_cell.length_a   1.000
_cell.length_b   1.000
_cell.length_c   1.000
_cell.angle_alpha   90.00
_cell.angle_beta   90.00
_cell.angle_gamma   90.00
#
_symmetry.space_group_name_H-M   'P 1'
#
loop_
_entity.id
_entity.type
_entity.pdbx_description
1 polymer ?
#
loop_
_entity_poly.entity_id
_entity_poly.type
_entity_poly.pdbx_seq_one_letter_code
_entity_poly.pdbx_strand_id
1 'polypeptide(L)' 'FVSPEFSTSNAKVIANEIGGKVVVVDPLSNDYLKNMQKVVEAFAVT' A
#
# COMPACT_ATOMS: atom_id res chain seq x y z
N PHE A 1 -2.61 -3.74 1.83
CA PHE A 1 -2.85 -2.55 0.99
C PHE A 1 -3.84 -1.63 1.67
N VAL A 2 -3.72 -0.31 1.52
CA VAL A 2 -4.59 0.70 2.17
C VAL A 2 -4.85 1.86 1.23
N SER A 3 -5.97 2.56 1.40
CA SER A 3 -6.25 3.82 0.70
C SER A 3 -5.87 5.03 1.56
N PRO A 4 -5.40 6.14 0.97
CA PRO A 4 -4.91 7.30 1.72
C PRO A 4 -5.99 8.04 2.52
N GLU A 5 -7.27 7.88 2.17
CA GLU A 5 -8.41 8.52 2.82
C GLU A 5 -8.72 7.94 4.20
N PHE A 6 -8.14 6.78 4.54
CA PHE A 6 -8.36 6.09 5.81
C PHE A 6 -7.08 6.04 6.67
N SER A 7 -7.29 5.94 7.99
CA SER A 7 -6.19 5.73 8.92
C SER A 7 -5.45 4.42 8.64
N THR A 8 -4.12 4.47 8.66
CA THR A 8 -3.25 3.31 8.43
C THR A 8 -2.86 2.57 9.71
N SER A 9 -3.30 3.03 10.89
CA SER A 9 -2.85 2.50 12.18
C SER A 9 -3.12 1.00 12.34
N ASN A 10 -4.35 0.56 12.08
CA ASN A 10 -4.72 -0.85 12.22
C ASN A 10 -3.99 -1.73 11.21
N ALA A 11 -3.83 -1.25 9.97
CA ALA A 11 -3.11 -1.97 8.94
C ALA A 11 -1.62 -2.14 9.29
N LYS A 12 -1.01 -1.13 9.93
CA LYS A 12 0.38 -1.22 10.44
C LYS A 12 0.51 -2.24 11.55
N VAL A 13 -0.43 -2.27 12.51
CA VAL A 13 -0.44 -3.27 13.58
C VAL A 13 -0.49 -4.68 12.97
N ILE A 14 -1.47 -4.96 12.11
CA ILE A 14 -1.61 -6.28 11.47
C ILE A 14 -0.36 -6.64 10.67
N ALA A 15 0.18 -5.72 9.87
CA ALA A 15 1.36 -5.97 9.06
C ALA A 15 2.57 -6.34 9.93
N ASN A 16 2.79 -5.65 11.05
CA ASN A 16 3.88 -5.96 11.97
C ASN A 16 3.74 -7.35 12.58
N GLU A 17 2.52 -7.74 12.99
CA GLU A 17 2.27 -9.06 13.60
C GLU A 17 2.53 -10.23 12.64
N ILE A 18 2.30 -10.03 11.33
CA ILE A 18 2.45 -11.09 10.32
C ILE A 18 3.77 -10.98 9.54
N GLY A 19 4.65 -10.05 9.90
CA GLY A 19 5.87 -9.75 9.12
C GLY A 19 5.60 -9.21 7.71
N GLY A 20 4.42 -8.62 7.51
CA GLY A 20 4.00 -8.02 6.25
C GLY A 20 4.42 -6.55 6.10
N LYS A 21 4.07 -5.96 4.95
CA LYS A 21 4.29 -4.54 4.64
C LYS A 21 2.97 -3.83 4.30
N VAL A 22 2.85 -2.57 4.71
CA VAL A 22 1.73 -1.72 4.31
C VAL A 22 2.09 -0.99 3.02
N VAL A 23 1.24 -1.13 2.01
CA VAL A 23 1.37 -0.49 0.70
C VAL A 23 0.15 0.39 0.46
N VAL A 24 0.37 1.66 0.15
CA VAL A 24 -0.69 2.63 -0.15
C VAL A 24 -1.08 2.51 -1.62
N VAL A 25 -2.37 2.36 -1.89
CA VAL A 25 -2.98 2.38 -3.22
C VAL A 25 -3.79 3.67 -3.30
N ASP A 26 -3.35 4.60 -4.13
CA ASP A 26 -3.99 5.92 -4.28
C ASP A 26 -4.58 6.04 -5.70
N PRO A 27 -5.88 5.73 -5.86
CA PRO A 27 -6.55 5.82 -7.15
C PRO A 27 -6.76 7.28 -7.61
N LEU A 28 -6.58 8.27 -6.72
CA LEU A 28 -6.75 9.70 -6.99
C LEU A 28 -5.42 10.45 -7.09
N SER A 29 -4.30 9.71 -7.12
CA SER A 29 -2.98 10.31 -7.19
C SER A 29 -2.80 11.11 -8.48
N ASN A 30 -2.29 12.34 -8.36
CA ASN A 30 -1.88 13.13 -9.53
C ASN A 30 -0.87 12.36 -10.41
N ASP A 31 -0.01 11.56 -9.79
CA ASP A 31 0.93 10.66 -10.48
C ASP A 31 0.43 9.20 -10.41
N TYR A 32 -0.73 8.97 -11.02
CA TYR A 32 -1.44 7.70 -11.00
C TYR A 32 -0.58 6.52 -11.47
N LEU A 33 0.15 6.68 -12.58
CA LEU A 33 0.98 5.61 -13.13
C LEU A 33 2.11 5.23 -12.18
N LYS A 34 2.78 6.21 -11.57
CA LYS A 34 3.82 5.94 -10.57
C LYS A 34 3.24 5.30 -9.31
N ASN A 35 2.04 5.69 -8.89
CA ASN A 35 1.36 5.01 -7.77
C ASN A 35 1.11 3.54 -8.11
N MET A 36 0.54 3.25 -9.28
CA MET A 36 0.26 1.87 -9.70
C MET A 36 1.52 1.04 -9.92
N GLN A 37 2.62 1.63 -10.39
CA GLN A 37 3.92 0.95 -10.48
C GLN A 37 4.38 0.42 -9.11
N LYS A 38 4.28 1.24 -8.05
CA LYS A 38 4.62 0.80 -6.68
C LYS A 38 3.71 -0.33 -6.20
N VAL A 39 2.44 -0.32 -6.60
CA VAL A 39 1.49 -1.40 -6.27
C VAL A 39 1.91 -2.69 -6.97
N VAL A 40 2.24 -2.64 -8.25
CA VAL A 40 2.72 -3.79 -9.02
C VAL A 40 4.04 -4.32 -8.44
N GLU A 41 5.00 -3.46 -8.15
CA GLU A 41 6.26 -3.85 -7.49
C GLU A 41 6.01 -4.58 -6.17
N ALA A 42 5.00 -4.16 -5.40
CA ALA A 42 4.65 -4.83 -4.16
C ALA A 42 4.16 -6.27 -4.35
N PHE A 43 3.45 -6.56 -5.46
CA PHE A 43 3.00 -7.90 -5.83
C PHE A 43 4.07 -8.73 -6.55
N ALA A 44 4.98 -8.08 -7.28
CA ALA A 44 5.97 -8.75 -8.13
C ALA A 44 7.15 -9.38 -7.35
N VAL A 45 7.32 -9.07 -6.06
CA VAL A 45 8.34 -9.72 -5.22
C VAL A 45 8.03 -11.22 -5.15
N THR A 46 8.83 -11.98 -5.90
CA THR A 46 8.86 -13.46 -5.92
C THR A 46 10.10 -13.92 -5.17
#